data_AF-A0A0L6VN87-F1
#
_entry.id   AF-A0A0L6VN87-F1
#
_cell.length_a   1.000
_cell.length_b   1.000
_cell.length_c   1.000
_cell.angle_alpha   90.00
_cell.angle_beta   90.00
_cell.angle_gamma   90.00
#
_symmetry.space_group_name_H-M   'P 1'
#
loop_
_entity.id
_entity.type
_entity.pdbx_description
1 polymer ?
#
loop_
_entity_poly.entity_id
_entity_poly.type
_entity_poly.pdbx_seq_one_letter_code
_entity_poly.pdbx_strand_id
1 'polypeptide(L)'
;MGTSGNGFAIGMLACFFKISEGTVILHCSHFVQATMAHERLVISFHATAYTQDEIASSIAETTGFKKFVGFIDGTLIPLDKKPSVNSQDYYLRKGYYGIATL
;
A
#
# COMPACT_ATOMS: atom_id res chain seq x y z
N MET A 1 5.54 2.72 9.68
CA MET A 1 4.94 4.07 9.61
C MET A 1 5.00 4.47 8.14
N GLY A 2 3.95 4.37 7.35
CA GLY A 2 2.56 4.73 7.65
C GLY A 2 2.11 5.91 6.79
N THR A 3 2.66 6.04 5.58
CA THR A 3 2.28 7.00 4.52
C THR A 3 1.48 6.34 3.40
N SER A 4 1.34 5.00 3.45
CA SER A 4 0.58 4.24 2.47
C SER A 4 -0.86 4.12 2.94
N GLY A 5 -1.78 4.80 2.24
CA GLY A 5 -3.22 4.62 2.41
C GLY A 5 -3.92 5.51 3.44
N ASN A 6 -3.22 6.44 4.11
CA ASN A 6 -3.82 7.43 4.99
C ASN A 6 -3.53 8.86 4.49
N GLY A 7 -4.47 9.79 4.69
CA GLY A 7 -4.35 11.20 4.26
C GLY A 7 -3.15 11.96 4.86
N PHE A 8 -2.39 11.32 5.75
CA PHE A 8 -1.16 11.83 6.35
C PHE A 8 -0.06 12.13 5.31
N ALA A 9 0.00 11.37 4.21
CA ALA A 9 0.97 11.63 3.14
C ALA A 9 0.76 12.97 2.44
N ILE A 10 -0.48 13.48 2.40
CA ILE A 10 -0.82 14.74 1.72
C ILE A 10 -0.15 15.92 2.44
N GLY A 11 -0.31 16.01 3.76
CA GLY A 11 0.31 17.07 4.56
C GLY A 11 1.84 17.01 4.54
N MET A 12 2.41 15.81 4.54
CA MET A 12 3.86 15.61 4.41
C MET A 12 4.40 16.16 3.08
N LEU A 13 3.74 15.82 1.96
CA LEU A 13 4.14 16.30 0.63
C LEU A 13 3.92 17.82 0.49
N ALA A 14 2.83 18.34 1.05
CA ALA A 14 2.54 19.77 1.07
C ALA A 14 3.65 20.56 1.80
N CYS A 15 4.06 20.09 2.98
CA CYS A 15 5.18 20.66 3.73
C CYS A 15 6.52 20.54 2.98
N PHE A 16 6.81 19.37 2.40
CA PHE A 16 8.06 19.12 1.70
C PHE A 16 8.24 20.02 0.47
N PHE A 17 7.19 20.11 -0.37
CA PHE A 17 7.20 20.93 -1.59
C PHE A 17 6.81 22.39 -1.35
N LYS A 18 6.42 22.76 -0.12
CA LYS A 18 5.92 24.10 0.25
C LYS A 18 4.75 24.56 -0.61
N ILE A 19 3.83 23.63 -0.87
CA ILE A 19 2.59 23.86 -1.63
C ILE A 19 1.37 23.56 -0.76
N SER A 20 0.19 24.00 -1.18
CA SER A 20 -1.04 23.66 -0.47
C SER A 20 -1.37 22.17 -0.61
N GLU A 21 -1.99 21.59 0.42
CA GLU A 21 -2.51 20.21 0.37
C GLU A 21 -3.45 20.00 -0.83
N GLY A 22 -4.27 21.01 -1.16
CA GLY A 22 -5.13 20.98 -2.34
C GLY A 22 -4.36 20.83 -3.65
N THR A 23 -3.17 21.43 -3.76
CA THR A 23 -2.29 21.28 -4.91
C THR A 23 -1.72 19.86 -5.01
N VAL A 24 -1.35 19.24 -3.88
CA VAL A 24 -0.91 17.83 -3.85
C VAL A 24 -2.03 16.92 -4.34
N ILE A 25 -3.26 17.12 -3.86
CA ILE A 25 -4.43 16.34 -4.27
C ILE A 25 -4.72 16.49 -5.76
N LEU A 26 -4.74 17.73 -6.26
CA LEU A 26 -4.95 18.01 -7.68
C LEU A 26 -3.88 17.38 -8.56
N HIS A 27 -2.62 17.47 -8.14
CA HIS A 27 -1.51 16.88 -8.87
C HIS A 27 -1.62 15.36 -8.92
N CYS A 28 -1.92 14.70 -7.80
CA CYS A 28 -2.18 13.26 -7.76
C CYS A 28 -3.37 12.87 -8.65
N SER A 29 -4.47 13.63 -8.63
CA SER A 29 -5.63 13.37 -9.47
C SER A 29 -5.29 13.48 -10.96
N HIS A 30 -4.60 14.54 -11.36
CA HIS A 30 -4.16 14.71 -12.76
C HIS A 30 -3.17 13.62 -13.18
N PHE A 31 -2.25 13.23 -12.28
CA PHE A 31 -1.32 12.15 -12.55
C PHE A 31 -2.04 10.81 -12.77
N VAL A 32 -3.02 10.46 -11.94
CA VAL A 32 -3.84 9.25 -12.12
C VAL A 32 -4.61 9.33 -13.44
N GLN A 33 -5.26 10.45 -13.74
CA GLN A 33 -5.99 10.63 -15.00
C GLN A 33 -5.08 10.52 -16.22
N ALA A 34 -3.89 11.15 -16.19
CA ALA A 34 -2.91 11.07 -17.27
C ALA A 34 -2.37 9.64 -17.45
N THR A 35 -2.13 8.93 -16.35
CA THR A 35 -1.69 7.54 -16.34
C THR A 35 -2.76 6.62 -16.94
N MET A 36 -4.03 6.82 -16.57
CA MET A 36 -5.16 6.10 -17.17
C MET A 36 -5.34 6.46 -18.65
N ALA A 37 -5.13 7.71 -19.05
CA ALA A 37 -5.18 8.10 -20.46
C ALA A 37 -4.06 7.45 -21.29
N HIS A 38 -2.93 7.12 -20.66
CA HIS A 38 -1.80 6.41 -21.26
C HIS A 38 -1.74 4.93 -20.84
N GLU A 39 -2.87 4.33 -20.47
CA GLU A 39 -2.97 2.96 -19.95
C GLU A 39 -2.24 1.94 -20.81
N ARG A 40 -2.35 2.06 -22.15
CA ARG A 40 -1.68 1.16 -23.10
C ARG A 40 -0.15 1.25 -23.09
N LEU A 41 0.42 2.38 -22.65
CA LEU A 41 1.87 2.62 -22.62
C LEU A 41 2.46 2.47 -21.21
N VAL A 42 1.67 2.72 -20.16
CA VAL A 42 2.15 2.81 -18.77
C VAL A 42 1.60 1.70 -17.88
N ILE A 43 0.38 1.23 -18.15
CA ILE A 43 -0.31 0.16 -17.40
C ILE A 43 -0.40 -1.12 -18.27
N SER A 44 0.47 -1.27 -19.26
CA SER A 44 0.86 -2.61 -19.67
C SER A 44 1.72 -3.19 -18.54
N PHE A 45 1.10 -3.57 -17.42
CA PHE A 45 1.72 -4.53 -16.51
C PHE A 45 2.11 -5.68 -17.43
N HIS A 46 3.41 -5.90 -17.64
CA HIS A 46 3.94 -6.84 -18.63
C HIS A 46 3.42 -8.25 -18.31
N ALA A 47 2.23 -8.53 -18.80
CA ALA A 47 1.49 -9.77 -18.61
C ALA A 47 1.77 -10.66 -19.82
N THR A 48 3.03 -11.01 -19.98
CA THR A 48 3.33 -12.37 -20.43
C THR A 48 3.13 -13.27 -19.22
N ALA A 49 2.36 -14.35 -19.34
CA ALA A 49 2.18 -15.32 -18.25
C ALA A 49 3.53 -15.75 -17.64
N TYR A 50 4.56 -15.84 -18.48
CA TYR A 50 5.94 -16.11 -18.12
C TYR A 50 6.53 -15.18 -17.05
N THR A 51 6.36 -13.85 -17.18
CA THR A 51 6.93 -12.88 -16.23
C THR A 51 6.23 -12.93 -14.87
N GLN A 52 4.95 -13.31 -14.83
CA GLN A 52 4.21 -13.49 -13.58
C GLN A 52 4.61 -14.77 -12.87
N ASP A 53 4.87 -15.85 -13.62
CA ASP A 53 5.34 -17.12 -13.07
C ASP A 53 6.76 -17.02 -12.51
N GLU A 54 7.66 -16.24 -13.13
CA GLU A 54 8.99 -15.96 -12.58
C GLU A 54 8.91 -15.17 -11.26
N ILE A 55 8.09 -14.11 -11.23
CA ILE A 55 7.87 -13.33 -10.01
C ILE A 55 7.26 -14.19 -8.90
N ALA A 56 6.26 -15.01 -9.24
CA ALA A 56 5.62 -15.90 -8.30
C ALA A 56 6.55 -17.01 -7.80
N SER A 57 7.47 -17.49 -8.65
CA SER A 57 8.50 -18.46 -8.25
C SER A 57 9.51 -17.82 -7.31
N SER A 58 10.02 -16.63 -7.62
CA SER A 58 10.95 -15.88 -6.77
C SER A 58 10.33 -15.56 -5.40
N ILE A 59 9.06 -15.16 -5.37
CA ILE A 59 8.31 -14.93 -4.14
C ILE A 59 8.13 -16.24 -3.35
N ALA A 60 7.77 -17.33 -4.03
CA ALA A 60 7.59 -18.63 -3.39
C ALA A 60 8.88 -19.17 -2.79
N GLU A 61 10.03 -18.95 -3.42
CA GLU A 61 11.35 -19.32 -2.89
C GLU A 61 11.72 -18.50 -1.66
N THR A 62 11.47 -17.19 -1.70
CA THR A 62 11.88 -16.28 -0.61
C THR A 62 10.95 -16.36 0.61
N THR A 63 9.66 -16.63 0.40
CA THR A 63 8.62 -16.52 1.45
C THR A 63 7.84 -17.81 1.71
N GLY A 64 7.92 -18.80 0.82
CA GLY A 64 7.11 -20.02 0.86
C GLY A 64 5.69 -19.87 0.28
N PHE A 65 5.25 -18.66 -0.05
CA PHE A 65 3.91 -18.40 -0.57
C PHE A 65 3.84 -18.59 -2.09
N LYS A 66 3.17 -19.67 -2.54
CA LYS A 66 3.05 -20.03 -3.96
C LYS A 66 1.96 -19.22 -4.68
N LYS A 67 2.21 -18.86 -5.94
CA LYS A 67 1.28 -18.15 -6.86
C LYS A 67 0.95 -16.70 -6.47
N PHE A 68 1.76 -16.07 -5.64
CA PHE A 68 1.63 -14.64 -5.33
C PHE A 68 2.53 -13.83 -6.25
N VAL A 69 2.00 -12.77 -6.84
CA VAL A 69 2.74 -11.89 -7.78
C VAL A 69 3.20 -10.58 -7.13
N GLY A 70 2.99 -10.46 -5.82
CA GLY A 70 3.38 -9.31 -5.01
C GLY A 70 2.79 -9.38 -3.60
N PHE A 71 3.32 -8.58 -2.70
CA PHE A 71 2.79 -8.38 -1.35
C PHE A 71 2.29 -6.95 -1.20
N ILE A 72 1.12 -6.79 -0.60
CA ILE A 72 0.77 -5.53 0.05
C ILE A 72 1.31 -5.66 1.46
N ASP A 73 2.22 -4.79 1.86
CA ASP A 73 2.66 -4.76 3.25
C ASP A 73 1.51 -4.30 4.14
N GLY A 74 0.80 -5.30 4.65
CA GLY A 74 -0.22 -5.19 5.68
C GLY A 74 0.15 -6.10 6.85
N THR A 75 1.44 -6.27 7.11
CA THR A 75 1.93 -7.15 8.17
C THR A 75 1.45 -6.61 9.51
N LEU A 76 0.56 -7.36 10.13
CA LEU A 76 -0.06 -7.01 11.40
C LEU A 76 0.34 -8.10 12.40
N ILE A 77 1.04 -7.71 13.47
CA ILE A 77 1.20 -8.57 14.65
C ILE A 77 -0.16 -8.63 15.34
N PRO A 78 -0.83 -9.80 15.38
CA PRO A 78 -2.07 -9.94 16.12
C PRO A 78 -1.80 -9.84 17.62
N LEU A 79 -2.65 -9.10 18.32
CA LEU A 79 -2.67 -9.03 19.77
C LEU A 79 -3.78 -9.94 20.29
N ASP A 80 -3.39 -10.89 21.14
CA ASP A 80 -4.32 -11.81 21.81
C ASP A 80 -5.26 -11.08 22.77
N LYS A 81 -4.80 -9.97 23.36
CA LYS A 81 -5.56 -9.18 24.33
C LYS A 81 -5.76 -7.75 23.87
N LYS A 82 -6.91 -7.20 24.26
CA LYS A 82 -7.23 -5.78 24.14
C LYS A 82 -6.17 -4.94 24.88
N PRO A 83 -5.52 -3.97 24.22
CA PRO A 83 -4.59 -3.05 24.87
C PRO A 83 -5.27 -2.26 26.00
N SER A 84 -4.54 -1.96 27.08
CA SER A 84 -5.08 -1.19 28.20
C SER A 84 -5.22 0.32 27.88
N VAL A 85 -4.41 0.83 26.95
CA VAL A 85 -4.40 2.23 26.51
C VAL A 85 -4.82 2.30 25.05
N ASN A 86 -5.71 3.24 24.71
CA ASN A 86 -6.15 3.53 23.33
C ASN A 86 -6.59 2.31 22.52
N SER A 87 -7.22 1.32 23.18
CA SER A 87 -7.61 0.04 22.55
C SER A 87 -8.37 0.14 21.22
N GLN A 88 -9.14 1.21 21.01
CA GLN A 88 -9.91 1.41 19.78
C GLN A 88 -9.00 1.57 18.55
N ASP A 89 -7.83 2.18 18.72
CA ASP A 89 -6.87 2.44 17.64
C ASP A 89 -6.23 1.16 17.10
N TYR A 90 -6.24 0.10 17.90
CA TYR A 90 -5.67 -1.20 17.57
C TYR A 90 -6.72 -2.19 17.06
N TYR A 91 -8.01 -1.83 17.06
CA TYR A 91 -9.08 -2.73 16.65
C TYR A 91 -9.27 -2.68 15.14
N LEU A 92 -8.97 -3.79 14.48
CA LEU A 92 -9.05 -3.88 13.03
C LEU A 92 -10.47 -4.24 12.59
N ARG A 93 -10.84 -3.84 11.36
CA ARG A 93 -12.12 -4.21 10.74
C ARG A 93 -12.33 -5.72 10.60
N LYS A 94 -11.25 -6.50 10.73
CA LYS A 94 -11.27 -7.97 10.73
C LYS A 94 -11.65 -8.59 12.09
N GLY A 95 -11.96 -7.78 13.10
CA GLY A 95 -12.52 -8.25 14.38
C GLY A 95 -11.49 -8.66 15.43
N TYR A 96 -10.22 -8.34 15.23
CA TYR A 96 -9.13 -8.63 16.17
C TYR A 96 -8.23 -7.41 16.38
N TYR A 97 -7.45 -7.42 17.45
CA TYR A 97 -6.48 -6.38 17.74
C TYR A 97 -5.17 -6.65 17.01
N GLY A 98 -4.53 -5.63 16.43
CA GLY A 98 -3.26 -5.83 15.75
C GLY A 98 -2.41 -4.58 15.65
N ILE A 99 -1.10 -4.76 15.56
CA ILE A 99 -0.12 -3.70 15.39
C ILE A 99 0.54 -3.87 14.03
N ALA A 100 0.57 -2.81 13.21
CA ALA A 100 1.32 -2.83 11.97
C ALA A 100 2.82 -2.88 12.30
N THR A 101 3.50 -3.95 11.90
CA THR A 101 4.97 -3.99 11.87
C THR A 101 5.42 -3.17 10.69
N LEU A 102 6.26 -2.18 10.98
CA LEU A 102 6.87 -1.22 10.07
C LEU A 102 7.32 -1.78 8.72
#